data_AF-A0A8J3YDM8-F1
#
_entry.id   AF-A0A8J3YDM8-F1
#
_cell.length_a   1.000
_cell.length_b   1.000
_cell.length_c   1.000
_cell.angle_alpha   90.00
_cell.angle_beta   90.00
_cell.angle_gamma   90.00
#
_symmetry.space_group_name_H-M   'P 1'
#
loop_
_entity.id
_entity.type
_entity.pdbx_description
1 polymer ?
#
loop_
_entity_poly.entity_id
_entity_poly.type
_entity_poly.pdbx_seq_one_letter_code
_entity_poly.pdbx_strand_id
1 'polypeptide(L)'
;MLAATTLLIGSSAWWPGNRGTVPIPETAAARPPATGGMNAIEAPEVVGSDPTLFHLDVADLRGWSSVAWSSGRNGHEELVAETSEGGEVRIELSRDPQTLAQRGGVTGSAMVWGNTAETTDYGDRHMVRWQPAPGLWAQVRSGVDAADALRIAESVRLDRVFRCAVPFRLVGFEATTLVKCATHFTVLYARGSPKPTVLPIALGPWGEVWLSIGGDPQTEYQVAMTQAQVAASGMPAQRITRVPARMTPPPSPAKAGWEVPAGEATAYVWGFGAPDEAVMTALVGAIRPVDDVLDMESWPTGPFG
;
A
#
# COMPACT_ATOMS: atom_id res chain seq x y z
N MET A 1 -32.22 57.00 -24.49
CA MET A 1 -32.17 56.07 -25.64
C MET A 1 -31.20 54.96 -25.30
N LEU A 2 -31.72 53.75 -25.05
CA LEU A 2 -30.96 52.56 -24.71
C LEU A 2 -30.43 51.94 -26.01
N ALA A 3 -29.11 51.79 -26.14
CA ALA A 3 -28.49 51.02 -27.22
C ALA A 3 -28.27 49.58 -26.73
N ALA A 4 -28.96 48.63 -27.36
CA ALA A 4 -28.80 47.21 -27.13
C ALA A 4 -27.62 46.69 -27.97
N THR A 5 -26.61 46.15 -27.30
CA THR A 5 -25.50 45.44 -27.94
C THR A 5 -25.87 43.97 -28.10
N THR A 6 -26.18 43.56 -29.32
CA THR A 6 -26.40 42.15 -29.68
C THR A 6 -25.05 41.46 -29.87
N LEU A 7 -24.76 40.47 -29.02
CA LEU A 7 -23.59 39.61 -29.13
C LEU A 7 -23.91 38.42 -30.05
N LEU A 8 -23.18 38.28 -31.16
CA LEU A 8 -23.25 37.13 -32.05
C LEU A 8 -22.51 35.94 -31.42
N ILE A 9 -23.24 34.85 -31.17
CA ILE A 9 -22.69 33.57 -30.71
C ILE A 9 -22.08 32.86 -31.92
N GLY A 10 -20.76 32.71 -31.94
CA GLY A 10 -20.05 31.86 -32.89
C GLY A 10 -20.28 30.39 -32.56
N SER A 11 -20.82 29.64 -33.52
CA SER A 11 -21.00 28.19 -33.45
C SER A 11 -19.65 27.48 -33.62
N SER A 12 -19.20 26.75 -32.60
CA SER A 12 -18.12 25.77 -32.74
C SER A 12 -18.71 24.44 -33.20
N ALA A 13 -18.22 23.98 -34.35
CA ALA A 13 -18.61 22.75 -35.01
C ALA A 13 -18.33 21.51 -34.13
N TRP A 14 -19.36 20.68 -33.96
CA TRP A 14 -19.28 19.37 -33.32
C TRP A 14 -18.58 18.39 -34.27
N TRP A 15 -17.44 17.85 -33.84
CA TRP A 15 -16.82 16.68 -34.48
C TRP A 15 -17.43 15.40 -33.88
N PRO A 16 -18.13 14.55 -34.65
CA PRO A 16 -18.52 13.22 -34.20
C PRO A 16 -17.31 12.29 -34.33
N GLY A 17 -16.33 12.48 -33.45
CA GLY A 17 -15.23 11.54 -33.28
C GLY A 17 -15.74 10.34 -32.50
N ASN A 18 -15.93 9.22 -33.20
CA ASN A 18 -16.18 7.91 -32.64
C ASN A 18 -15.03 7.57 -31.68
N ARG A 19 -15.18 7.86 -30.38
CA ARG A 19 -14.21 7.46 -29.36
C ARG A 19 -14.33 5.95 -29.22
N GLY A 20 -13.48 5.23 -29.95
CA GLY A 20 -13.24 3.82 -29.67
C GLY A 20 -13.00 3.68 -28.18
N THR A 21 -13.75 2.80 -27.54
CA THR A 21 -13.48 2.38 -26.16
C THR A 21 -12.09 1.76 -26.17
N VAL A 22 -11.08 2.54 -25.77
CA VAL A 22 -9.78 1.99 -25.42
C VAL A 22 -10.06 1.02 -24.27
N PRO A 23 -9.76 -0.28 -24.40
CA PRO A 23 -9.87 -1.21 -23.29
C PRO A 23 -9.03 -0.63 -22.16
N ILE A 24 -9.68 -0.28 -21.04
CA ILE A 24 -8.95 0.08 -19.83
C ILE A 24 -8.20 -1.20 -19.46
N PRO A 25 -6.85 -1.18 -19.39
CA PRO A 25 -6.12 -2.34 -18.92
C PRO A 25 -6.71 -2.76 -17.58
N GLU A 26 -6.89 -4.05 -17.39
CA GLU A 26 -7.31 -4.67 -16.14
C GLU A 26 -6.18 -4.56 -15.08
N THR A 27 -5.50 -3.41 -15.03
CA THR A 27 -4.39 -3.10 -14.14
C THR A 27 -4.98 -2.71 -12.79
N ALA A 28 -5.49 -3.73 -12.10
CA ALA A 28 -5.34 -3.81 -10.65
C ALA A 28 -3.87 -3.49 -10.34
N ALA A 29 -3.61 -2.67 -9.32
CA ALA A 29 -2.29 -2.26 -8.86
C ALA A 29 -1.26 -3.41 -9.02
N ALA A 30 -0.48 -3.38 -10.10
CA ALA A 30 0.32 -4.52 -10.50
C ALA A 30 1.57 -4.53 -9.63
N ARG A 31 1.47 -5.21 -8.48
CA ARG A 31 2.65 -5.53 -7.69
C ARG A 31 3.54 -6.42 -8.56
N PRO A 32 4.85 -6.15 -8.63
CA PRO A 32 5.72 -6.95 -9.45
C PRO A 32 5.78 -8.40 -8.92
N PRO A 33 5.60 -9.42 -9.77
CA PRO A 33 5.64 -10.82 -9.34
C PRO A 33 7.06 -11.18 -8.88
N ALA A 34 7.15 -12.05 -7.86
CA ALA A 34 8.42 -12.65 -7.46
C ALA A 34 8.75 -13.85 -8.34
N THR A 35 9.98 -13.97 -8.81
CA THR A 35 10.44 -15.13 -9.58
C THR A 35 10.84 -16.27 -8.64
N GLY A 36 10.16 -17.41 -8.74
CA GLY A 36 10.57 -18.64 -8.04
C GLY A 36 10.19 -18.73 -6.55
N GLY A 37 9.32 -17.84 -6.06
CA GLY A 37 8.76 -17.95 -4.70
C GLY A 37 7.75 -19.09 -4.58
N MET A 38 7.78 -19.82 -3.46
CA MET A 38 6.73 -20.79 -3.12
C MET A 38 5.48 -20.06 -2.64
N ASN A 39 4.30 -20.55 -3.02
CA ASN A 39 3.05 -19.95 -2.56
C ASN A 39 2.71 -20.39 -1.12
N ALA A 40 1.87 -19.62 -0.44
CA ALA A 40 1.58 -19.86 0.99
C ALA A 40 0.73 -21.11 1.24
N ILE A 41 -0.04 -21.58 0.25
CA ILE A 41 -0.82 -22.82 0.38
C ILE A 41 0.08 -24.05 0.38
N GLU A 42 1.10 -24.07 -0.49
CA GLU A 42 2.04 -25.19 -0.62
C GLU A 42 3.08 -25.21 0.50
N ALA A 43 3.52 -24.04 0.97
CA ALA A 43 4.56 -23.91 1.98
C ALA A 43 4.22 -22.82 3.01
N PRO A 44 3.25 -23.04 3.94
CA PRO A 44 2.86 -22.06 4.96
C PRO A 44 4.02 -21.38 5.72
N GLU A 45 5.13 -22.09 5.90
CA GLU A 45 6.33 -21.60 6.58
C GLU A 45 6.99 -20.40 5.91
N VAL A 46 6.73 -20.13 4.62
CA VAL A 46 7.33 -19.00 3.88
C VAL A 46 6.70 -17.65 4.20
N VAL A 47 5.44 -17.64 4.66
CA VAL A 47 4.72 -16.42 5.03
C VAL A 47 5.49 -15.69 6.12
N GLY A 48 5.73 -14.39 5.93
CA GLY A 48 6.47 -13.51 6.84
C GLY A 48 7.87 -14.02 7.26
N SER A 49 8.47 -14.93 6.48
CA SER A 49 9.85 -15.39 6.68
C SER A 49 10.86 -14.48 5.98
N ASP A 50 10.44 -13.89 4.85
CA ASP A 50 11.18 -12.90 4.08
C ASP A 50 10.32 -11.64 3.91
N PRO A 51 10.65 -10.52 4.59
CA PRO A 51 9.92 -9.28 4.46
C PRO A 51 9.95 -8.68 3.05
N THR A 52 10.83 -9.16 2.16
CA THR A 52 10.86 -8.74 0.75
C THR A 52 9.84 -9.46 -0.13
N LEU A 53 9.04 -10.37 0.43
CA LEU A 53 8.02 -11.12 -0.29
C LEU A 53 6.63 -10.94 0.35
N PHE A 54 5.61 -10.90 -0.50
CA PHE A 54 4.20 -10.94 -0.12
C PHE A 54 3.55 -12.19 -0.71
N HIS A 55 2.81 -12.92 0.11
CA HIS A 55 2.03 -14.10 -0.27
C HIS A 55 0.52 -13.84 -0.14
N LEU A 56 0.13 -12.73 0.50
CA LEU A 56 -1.25 -12.28 0.61
C LEU A 56 -1.66 -11.35 -0.56
N ASP A 57 -2.77 -11.69 -1.23
CA ASP A 57 -3.39 -10.90 -2.29
C ASP A 57 -4.93 -11.04 -2.31
N VAL A 58 -5.60 -10.24 -3.15
CA VAL A 58 -7.05 -10.33 -3.41
C VAL A 58 -7.33 -10.26 -4.91
N ALA A 59 -8.27 -11.06 -5.40
CA ALA A 59 -8.51 -11.24 -6.84
C ALA A 59 -9.13 -10.01 -7.54
N ASP A 60 -9.78 -9.11 -6.81
CA ASP A 60 -10.49 -7.95 -7.36
C ASP A 60 -10.43 -6.75 -6.41
N LEU A 61 -9.81 -5.67 -6.88
CA LEU A 61 -9.68 -4.40 -6.16
C LEU A 61 -10.69 -3.34 -6.63
N ARG A 62 -11.67 -3.69 -7.47
CA ARG A 62 -12.72 -2.76 -7.87
C ARG A 62 -13.54 -2.33 -6.65
N GLY A 63 -13.73 -1.02 -6.51
CA GLY A 63 -14.43 -0.44 -5.35
C GLY A 63 -13.53 -0.19 -4.14
N TRP A 64 -12.20 -0.30 -4.28
CA TRP A 64 -11.23 0.05 -3.25
C TRP A 64 -10.68 1.45 -3.58
N SER A 65 -10.51 2.30 -2.57
CA SER A 65 -9.92 3.65 -2.70
C SER A 65 -8.46 3.69 -2.28
N SER A 66 -8.03 2.80 -1.39
CA SER A 66 -6.64 2.62 -1.01
C SER A 66 -6.36 1.18 -0.65
N VAL A 67 -5.13 0.73 -0.89
CA VAL A 67 -4.66 -0.62 -0.56
C VAL A 67 -3.19 -0.56 -0.16
N ALA A 68 -2.86 -1.19 0.96
CA ALA A 68 -1.54 -1.25 1.53
C ALA A 68 -1.22 -2.70 1.87
N TRP A 69 -0.14 -3.23 1.31
CA TRP A 69 0.39 -4.55 1.66
C TRP A 69 1.59 -4.39 2.55
N SER A 70 1.72 -5.26 3.54
CA SER A 70 2.92 -5.34 4.34
C SER A 70 3.27 -6.78 4.73
N SER A 71 4.57 -7.05 4.80
CA SER A 71 5.15 -8.31 5.22
C SER A 71 6.14 -8.01 6.32
N GLY A 72 5.85 -8.53 7.51
CA GLY A 72 6.69 -8.37 8.69
C GLY A 72 7.45 -9.65 9.02
N ARG A 73 8.25 -9.57 10.08
CA ARG A 73 8.78 -10.76 10.74
C ARG A 73 7.67 -11.53 11.47
N ASN A 74 8.03 -12.72 11.95
CA ASN A 74 7.21 -13.58 12.80
C ASN A 74 6.06 -14.28 12.06
N GLY A 75 6.17 -14.38 10.74
CA GLY A 75 5.21 -15.11 9.95
C GLY A 75 3.85 -14.46 9.85
N HIS A 76 3.81 -13.13 9.80
CA HIS A 76 2.61 -12.32 9.66
C HIS A 76 2.71 -11.43 8.41
N GLU A 77 1.63 -11.41 7.65
CA GLU A 77 1.41 -10.50 6.53
C GLU A 77 0.06 -9.84 6.66
N GLU A 78 -0.05 -8.65 6.08
CA GLU A 78 -1.21 -7.79 6.22
C GLU A 78 -1.51 -7.05 4.93
N LEU A 79 -2.80 -6.89 4.67
CA LEU A 79 -3.36 -6.00 3.66
C LEU A 79 -4.38 -5.10 4.35
N VAL A 80 -4.15 -3.79 4.34
CA VAL A 80 -5.09 -2.78 4.83
C VAL A 80 -5.65 -2.00 3.66
N ALA A 81 -6.93 -1.70 3.67
CA ALA A 81 -7.57 -0.98 2.60
C ALA A 81 -8.74 -0.15 3.08
N GLU A 82 -9.14 0.80 2.23
CA GLU A 82 -10.40 1.49 2.33
C GLU A 82 -11.24 1.20 1.09
N THR A 83 -12.54 0.94 1.30
CA THR A 83 -13.50 0.84 0.20
C THR A 83 -13.94 2.22 -0.24
N SER A 84 -14.40 2.35 -1.48
CA SER A 84 -14.97 3.60 -2.01
C SER A 84 -16.21 4.07 -1.26
N GLU A 85 -16.83 3.19 -0.46
CA GLU A 85 -17.97 3.48 0.41
C GLU A 85 -17.54 3.96 1.80
N GLY A 86 -16.24 4.03 2.08
CA GLY A 86 -15.67 4.56 3.32
C GLY A 86 -15.46 3.53 4.43
N GLY A 87 -15.50 2.22 4.11
CA GLY A 87 -15.24 1.14 5.06
C GLY A 87 -13.77 0.73 5.06
N GLU A 88 -13.15 0.62 6.24
CA GLU A 88 -11.82 0.02 6.39
C GLU A 88 -11.93 -1.51 6.33
N VAL A 89 -11.09 -2.11 5.49
CA VAL A 89 -10.88 -3.54 5.37
C VAL A 89 -9.47 -3.87 5.84
N ARG A 90 -9.34 -4.92 6.65
CA ARG A 90 -8.05 -5.49 7.03
C ARG A 90 -8.05 -6.98 6.77
N ILE A 91 -7.04 -7.46 6.07
CA ILE A 91 -6.82 -8.88 5.80
C ILE A 91 -5.46 -9.23 6.39
N GLU A 92 -5.42 -10.28 7.19
CA GLU A 92 -4.23 -10.73 7.89
C GLU A 92 -3.99 -12.20 7.59
N LEU A 93 -2.73 -12.56 7.41
CA LEU A 93 -2.27 -13.93 7.21
C LEU A 93 -1.19 -14.23 8.24
N SER A 94 -1.30 -15.34 8.97
CA SER A 94 -0.32 -15.71 9.99
C SER A 94 -0.09 -17.21 10.12
N ARG A 95 1.12 -17.60 10.48
CA ARG A 95 1.45 -18.98 10.91
C ARG A 95 0.98 -19.29 12.33
N ASP A 96 0.79 -18.25 13.16
CA ASP A 96 0.31 -18.37 14.53
C ASP A 96 -1.05 -17.67 14.68
N PRO A 97 -2.15 -18.41 14.95
CA PRO A 97 -3.47 -17.80 15.10
C PRO A 97 -3.56 -16.79 16.24
N GLN A 98 -2.64 -16.83 17.22
CA GLN A 98 -2.62 -15.88 18.34
C GLN A 98 -2.16 -14.48 17.93
N THR A 99 -1.46 -14.33 16.79
CA THR A 99 -1.07 -13.02 16.28
C THR A 99 -2.21 -12.32 15.54
N LEU A 100 -3.25 -13.07 15.15
CA LEU A 100 -4.44 -12.50 14.52
C LEU A 100 -5.30 -11.87 15.62
N ALA A 101 -5.77 -10.65 15.37
CA ALA A 101 -6.54 -9.92 16.36
C ALA A 101 -7.86 -10.64 16.65
N GLN A 102 -7.94 -11.38 17.75
CA GLN A 102 -9.18 -11.97 18.22
C GLN A 102 -9.89 -10.98 19.15
N ARG A 103 -11.01 -10.42 18.69
CA ARG A 103 -11.87 -9.54 19.49
C ARG A 103 -13.30 -10.04 19.41
N GLY A 104 -14.04 -10.02 20.52
CA GLY A 104 -15.39 -10.57 20.58
C GLY A 104 -15.42 -12.10 20.70
N GLY A 105 -16.63 -12.66 20.75
CA GLY A 105 -16.87 -14.11 20.77
C GLY A 105 -17.46 -14.58 19.45
N VAL A 106 -17.19 -15.84 19.06
CA VAL A 106 -17.71 -16.44 17.83
C VAL A 106 -19.23 -16.32 17.79
N THR A 107 -19.76 -15.67 16.75
CA THR A 107 -21.19 -15.45 16.53
C THR A 107 -21.80 -16.45 15.56
N GLY A 108 -20.97 -17.15 14.77
CA GLY A 108 -21.41 -18.12 13.79
C GLY A 108 -20.28 -18.82 13.05
N SER A 109 -20.64 -19.49 11.96
CA SER A 109 -19.72 -20.18 11.08
C SER A 109 -20.11 -20.01 9.62
N ALA A 110 -19.12 -19.95 8.74
CA ALA A 110 -19.28 -19.87 7.29
C ALA A 110 -18.30 -20.82 6.58
N MET A 111 -18.33 -20.84 5.25
CA MET A 111 -17.37 -21.57 4.43
C MET A 111 -16.56 -20.59 3.59
N VAL A 112 -15.24 -20.74 3.57
CA VAL A 112 -14.33 -19.99 2.68
C VAL A 112 -13.51 -20.99 1.89
N TRP A 113 -13.73 -21.06 0.57
CA TRP A 113 -13.06 -22.02 -0.31
C TRP A 113 -13.11 -23.48 0.18
N GLY A 114 -14.24 -23.89 0.79
CA GLY A 114 -14.41 -25.25 1.32
C GLY A 114 -13.82 -25.49 2.70
N ASN A 115 -13.18 -24.49 3.33
CA ASN A 115 -12.74 -24.54 4.71
C ASN A 115 -13.78 -23.90 5.64
N THR A 116 -14.00 -24.50 6.81
CA THR A 116 -14.84 -23.90 7.85
C THR A 116 -14.20 -22.61 8.36
N ALA A 117 -14.98 -21.54 8.41
CA ALA A 117 -14.59 -20.24 8.93
C ALA A 117 -15.43 -19.89 10.16
N GLU A 118 -14.79 -19.30 11.16
CA GLU A 118 -15.46 -18.67 12.29
C GLU A 118 -15.89 -17.25 11.89
N THR A 119 -17.11 -16.87 12.24
CA THR A 119 -17.57 -15.48 12.10
C THR A 119 -17.68 -14.84 13.47
N THR A 120 -17.25 -13.59 13.60
CA THR A 120 -17.30 -12.84 14.86
C THR A 120 -17.73 -11.41 14.60
N ASP A 121 -18.60 -10.90 15.46
CA ASP A 121 -19.00 -9.49 15.47
C ASP A 121 -18.40 -8.78 16.70
N TYR A 122 -17.80 -7.61 16.49
CA TYR A 122 -17.24 -6.80 17.56
C TYR A 122 -17.46 -5.31 17.27
N GLY A 123 -18.50 -4.74 17.89
CA GLY A 123 -18.88 -3.35 17.65
C GLY A 123 -19.40 -3.17 16.22
N ASP A 124 -18.75 -2.29 15.47
CA ASP A 124 -19.00 -2.02 14.04
C ASP A 124 -18.13 -2.87 13.10
N ARG A 125 -17.42 -3.87 13.63
CA ARG A 125 -16.49 -4.71 12.86
C ARG A 125 -17.00 -6.13 12.77
N HIS A 126 -16.90 -6.67 11.56
CA HIS A 126 -17.27 -8.04 11.23
C HIS A 126 -16.03 -8.80 10.78
N MET A 127 -15.82 -9.98 11.35
CA MET A 127 -14.61 -10.76 11.15
C MET A 127 -14.94 -12.16 10.65
N VAL A 128 -14.15 -12.63 9.69
CA VAL A 128 -14.15 -14.01 9.18
C VAL A 128 -12.75 -14.56 9.34
N ARG A 129 -12.58 -15.62 10.12
CA ARG A 129 -11.29 -16.27 10.39
C ARG A 129 -11.33 -17.73 10.00
N TRP A 130 -10.34 -18.20 9.24
CA TRP A 130 -10.27 -19.60 8.80
C TRP A 130 -8.82 -20.07 8.67
N GLN A 131 -8.66 -21.37 8.43
CA GLN A 131 -7.38 -22.01 8.18
C GLN A 131 -7.30 -22.44 6.69
N PRO A 132 -6.74 -21.61 5.78
CA PRO A 132 -6.64 -21.96 4.36
C PRO A 132 -5.84 -23.25 4.08
N ALA A 133 -4.82 -23.51 4.90
CA ALA A 133 -3.96 -24.69 4.85
C ALA A 133 -3.47 -25.03 6.26
N PRO A 134 -3.12 -26.29 6.57
CA PRO A 134 -2.58 -26.65 7.89
C PRO A 134 -1.39 -25.77 8.27
N GLY A 135 -1.46 -25.14 9.45
CA GLY A 135 -0.41 -24.23 9.95
C GLY A 135 -0.47 -22.81 9.39
N LEU A 136 -1.49 -22.46 8.60
CA LEU A 136 -1.71 -21.10 8.08
C LEU A 136 -3.10 -20.60 8.44
N TRP A 137 -3.21 -19.44 9.05
CA TRP A 137 -4.46 -18.81 9.43
C TRP A 137 -4.67 -17.51 8.67
N ALA A 138 -5.89 -17.27 8.21
CA ALA A 138 -6.29 -16.03 7.57
C ALA A 138 -7.45 -15.39 8.33
N GLN A 139 -7.48 -14.07 8.35
CA GLN A 139 -8.54 -13.28 8.95
C GLN A 139 -8.88 -12.10 8.06
N VAL A 140 -10.17 -11.89 7.80
CA VAL A 140 -10.69 -10.66 7.21
C VAL A 140 -11.48 -9.93 8.27
N ARG A 141 -11.29 -8.62 8.34
CA ARG A 141 -12.09 -7.67 9.12
C ARG A 141 -12.66 -6.62 8.17
N SER A 142 -13.97 -6.46 8.15
CA SER A 142 -14.66 -5.38 7.45
C SER A 142 -15.39 -4.47 8.44
N GLY A 143 -15.40 -3.17 8.17
CA GLY A 143 -16.24 -2.19 8.86
C GLY A 143 -17.62 -1.97 8.23
N VAL A 144 -18.00 -2.77 7.22
CA VAL A 144 -19.29 -2.62 6.50
C VAL A 144 -20.36 -3.54 7.11
N ASP A 145 -20.30 -4.83 6.79
CA ASP A 145 -21.17 -5.87 7.36
C ASP A 145 -20.51 -7.26 7.28
N ALA A 146 -21.17 -8.28 7.83
CA ALA A 146 -20.67 -9.66 7.82
C ALA A 146 -20.64 -10.31 6.43
N ALA A 147 -21.57 -9.93 5.54
CA ALA A 147 -21.61 -10.45 4.18
C ALA A 147 -20.43 -9.92 3.35
N ASP A 148 -20.06 -8.66 3.56
CA ASP A 148 -18.89 -8.03 2.97
C ASP A 148 -17.59 -8.69 3.44
N ALA A 149 -17.44 -8.94 4.76
CA ALA A 149 -16.28 -9.65 5.29
C ALA A 149 -16.13 -11.06 4.67
N LEU A 150 -17.23 -11.80 4.52
CA LEU A 150 -17.23 -13.12 3.88
C LEU A 150 -16.87 -13.03 2.39
N ARG A 151 -17.49 -12.11 1.65
CA ARG A 151 -17.20 -11.87 0.24
C ARG A 151 -15.72 -11.55 0.02
N ILE A 152 -15.12 -10.73 0.89
CA ILE A 152 -13.69 -10.40 0.82
C ILE A 152 -12.84 -11.63 1.16
N ALA A 153 -13.22 -12.42 2.17
CA ALA A 153 -12.52 -13.67 2.51
C ALA A 153 -12.49 -14.65 1.32
N GLU A 154 -13.60 -14.77 0.59
CA GLU A 154 -13.67 -15.55 -0.65
C GLU A 154 -12.82 -14.97 -1.79
N SER A 155 -12.44 -13.69 -1.74
CA SER A 155 -11.57 -13.08 -2.76
C SER A 155 -10.07 -13.23 -2.48
N VAL A 156 -9.69 -13.69 -1.28
CA VAL A 156 -8.29 -13.83 -0.86
C VAL A 156 -7.56 -14.85 -1.76
N ARG A 157 -6.37 -14.47 -2.20
CA ARG A 157 -5.46 -15.25 -3.04
C ARG A 157 -4.16 -15.50 -2.31
N LEU A 158 -3.78 -16.77 -2.26
CA LEU A 158 -2.57 -17.29 -1.58
C LEU A 158 -1.71 -18.13 -2.53
N ASP A 159 -2.08 -18.17 -3.80
CA ASP A 159 -1.44 -18.91 -4.90
C ASP A 159 -0.39 -18.09 -5.66
N ARG A 160 -0.11 -16.87 -5.19
CA ARG A 160 0.78 -15.91 -5.85
C ARG A 160 1.81 -15.38 -4.85
N VAL A 161 2.96 -14.98 -5.40
CA VAL A 161 4.03 -14.35 -4.63
C VAL A 161 4.46 -13.08 -5.34
N PHE A 162 4.51 -11.99 -4.60
CA PHE A 162 4.94 -10.68 -5.08
C PHE A 162 6.19 -10.24 -4.35
N ARG A 163 7.01 -9.44 -5.01
CA ARG A 163 8.15 -8.79 -4.36
C ARG A 163 7.68 -7.50 -3.69
N CYS A 164 8.25 -7.20 -2.53
CA CYS A 164 8.17 -5.88 -1.95
C CYS A 164 9.09 -4.93 -2.72
N ALA A 165 8.52 -4.31 -3.74
CA ALA A 165 9.18 -3.33 -4.57
C ALA A 165 9.08 -1.94 -3.91
N VAL A 166 10.21 -1.24 -3.74
CA VAL A 166 10.23 0.12 -3.16
C VAL A 166 10.95 1.10 -4.08
N PRO A 167 10.54 2.39 -4.14
CA PRO A 167 11.05 3.35 -5.12
C PRO A 167 12.43 3.92 -4.78
N PHE A 168 13.23 3.23 -3.97
CA PHE A 168 14.57 3.68 -3.55
C PHE A 168 15.49 2.52 -3.17
N ARG A 169 16.78 2.84 -3.07
CA ARG A 169 17.86 1.99 -2.54
C ARG A 169 18.54 2.67 -1.36
N LEU A 170 19.16 1.88 -0.50
CA LEU A 170 19.99 2.34 0.63
C LEU A 170 21.46 2.01 0.35
N VAL A 171 22.13 2.85 -0.45
CA VAL A 171 23.49 2.57 -0.93
C VAL A 171 24.53 2.91 0.15
N GLY A 172 25.42 1.96 0.42
CA GLY A 172 26.51 2.12 1.40
C GLY A 172 26.05 2.07 2.86
N PHE A 173 24.82 1.63 3.11
CA PHE A 173 24.30 1.44 4.45
C PHE A 173 24.42 -0.03 4.84
N GLU A 174 25.53 -0.40 5.48
CA GLU A 174 25.86 -1.81 5.80
C GLU A 174 25.23 -2.36 7.09
N ALA A 175 24.29 -1.64 7.69
CA ALA A 175 23.50 -2.17 8.77
C ALA A 175 22.12 -2.55 8.23
N THR A 176 21.63 -3.75 8.56
CA THR A 176 20.28 -4.01 9.11
C THR A 176 19.73 -5.37 8.74
N THR A 177 18.89 -5.88 9.63
CA THR A 177 17.89 -6.85 9.22
C THR A 177 16.63 -6.07 8.83
N LEU A 178 16.16 -6.25 7.59
CA LEU A 178 14.85 -5.74 7.15
C LEU A 178 13.78 -6.34 8.07
N VAL A 179 13.01 -5.52 8.77
CA VAL A 179 11.99 -6.00 9.72
C VAL A 179 10.64 -6.11 9.05
N LYS A 180 10.31 -5.11 8.25
CA LYS A 180 9.04 -5.02 7.54
C LYS A 180 9.25 -4.32 6.22
N CYS A 181 8.46 -4.71 5.23
CA CYS A 181 8.36 -3.97 3.99
C CYS A 181 6.88 -3.76 3.68
N ALA A 182 6.52 -2.59 3.18
CA ALA A 182 5.16 -2.30 2.76
C ALA A 182 5.12 -1.49 1.47
N THR A 183 4.07 -1.75 0.70
CA THR A 183 3.76 -1.05 -0.54
C THR A 183 2.34 -0.58 -0.46
N HIS A 184 2.11 0.68 -0.80
CA HIS A 184 0.83 1.32 -0.64
C HIS A 184 0.42 2.01 -1.92
N PHE A 185 -0.88 1.97 -2.17
CA PHE A 185 -1.50 2.39 -3.40
C PHE A 185 -2.79 3.14 -3.08
N THR A 186 -2.96 4.30 -3.70
CA THR A 186 -4.21 5.05 -3.59
C THR A 186 -4.84 5.13 -4.97
N VAL A 187 -6.07 4.63 -5.07
CA VAL A 187 -6.88 4.68 -6.28
C VAL A 187 -7.71 5.96 -6.22
N LEU A 188 -7.34 6.98 -7.01
CA LEU A 188 -8.23 8.14 -7.15
C LEU A 188 -9.31 7.87 -8.19
N TYR A 189 -10.55 8.10 -7.80
CA TYR A 189 -11.66 8.21 -8.73
C TYR A 189 -11.79 9.67 -9.18
N ALA A 190 -11.98 9.89 -10.48
CA ALA A 190 -12.28 11.21 -11.01
C ALA A 190 -13.62 11.71 -10.44
N ARG A 191 -13.57 12.67 -9.51
CA ARG A 191 -14.76 13.25 -8.88
C ARG A 191 -15.65 13.89 -9.94
N GLY A 192 -16.90 13.43 -10.06
CA GLY A 192 -17.91 14.02 -10.96
C GLY A 192 -18.07 13.35 -12.32
N SER A 193 -17.38 12.23 -12.60
CA SER A 193 -17.72 11.42 -13.78
C SER A 193 -18.96 10.56 -13.47
N PRO A 194 -20.04 10.62 -14.27
CA PRO A 194 -21.26 9.83 -14.07
C PRO A 194 -21.06 8.33 -14.33
N LYS A 195 -19.87 7.96 -14.82
CA LYS A 195 -19.37 6.58 -14.83
C LYS A 195 -18.07 6.58 -14.02
N PRO A 196 -17.80 5.57 -13.17
CA PRO A 196 -16.49 5.38 -12.58
C PRO A 196 -15.50 5.08 -13.72
N THR A 197 -15.03 6.13 -14.38
CA THR A 197 -13.84 6.07 -15.19
C THR A 197 -12.74 6.02 -14.17
N VAL A 198 -12.22 4.80 -13.93
CA VAL A 198 -10.93 4.61 -13.30
C VAL A 198 -9.93 5.27 -14.24
N LEU A 199 -9.75 6.59 -14.08
CA LEU A 199 -8.55 7.21 -14.58
C LEU A 199 -7.47 6.66 -13.66
N PRO A 200 -6.39 6.05 -14.18
CA PRO A 200 -5.22 5.71 -13.39
C PRO A 200 -4.53 7.02 -12.98
N ILE A 201 -5.20 7.83 -12.17
CA ILE A 201 -4.57 8.85 -11.35
C ILE A 201 -4.28 8.12 -10.05
N ALA A 202 -3.31 7.20 -10.10
CA ALA A 202 -2.67 6.80 -8.87
C ALA A 202 -2.11 8.09 -8.25
N LEU A 203 -2.53 8.46 -7.03
CA LEU A 203 -1.54 9.14 -6.19
C LEU A 203 -0.43 8.11 -6.09
N GLY A 204 0.74 8.46 -6.65
CA GLY A 204 1.76 7.51 -7.03
C GLY A 204 2.01 6.47 -5.94
N PRO A 205 2.33 5.22 -6.33
CA PRO A 205 2.67 4.18 -5.36
C PRO A 205 3.72 4.73 -4.38
N TRP A 206 3.48 4.56 -3.09
CA TRP A 206 4.46 4.89 -2.05
C TRP A 206 4.95 3.58 -1.45
N GLY A 207 6.27 3.47 -1.35
CA GLY A 207 6.93 2.32 -0.76
C GLY A 207 7.53 2.72 0.58
N GLU A 208 7.44 1.83 1.56
CA GLU A 208 8.06 2.02 2.86
C GLU A 208 8.71 0.74 3.37
N VAL A 209 9.82 0.90 4.07
CA VAL A 209 10.57 -0.18 4.69
C VAL A 209 10.83 0.16 6.15
N TRP A 210 10.86 -0.85 7.01
CA TRP A 210 11.28 -0.73 8.40
C TRP A 210 12.48 -1.62 8.62
N LEU A 211 13.48 -1.03 9.25
CA LEU A 211 14.80 -1.61 9.46
C LEU A 211 15.08 -1.64 10.95
N SER A 212 15.66 -2.75 11.44
CA SER A 212 16.32 -2.78 12.74
C SER A 212 17.82 -2.70 12.52
N ILE A 213 18.44 -1.69 13.13
CA ILE A 213 19.87 -1.39 13.02
C ILE A 213 20.58 -1.96 14.23
N GLY A 214 21.66 -2.72 14.01
CA GLY A 214 22.45 -3.30 15.09
C GLY A 214 21.80 -4.47 15.84
N GLY A 215 20.68 -5.01 15.34
CA GLY A 215 19.97 -6.14 15.94
C GLY A 215 19.19 -5.79 17.21
N ASP A 216 19.03 -4.50 17.53
CA ASP A 216 18.16 -4.05 18.60
C ASP A 216 16.69 -4.11 18.13
N PRO A 217 15.86 -5.01 18.69
CA PRO A 217 14.45 -5.10 18.32
C PRO A 217 13.61 -3.94 18.88
N GLN A 218 14.14 -3.11 19.77
CA GLN A 218 13.43 -1.97 20.36
C GLN A 218 13.54 -0.70 19.51
N THR A 219 14.59 -0.60 18.69
CA THR A 219 14.84 0.56 17.83
C THR A 219 14.59 0.21 16.37
N GLU A 220 13.55 0.82 15.81
CA GLU A 220 13.18 0.64 14.40
C GLU A 220 13.33 1.97 13.65
N TYR A 221 13.74 1.86 12.39
CA TYR A 221 13.88 2.98 11.47
C TYR A 221 12.97 2.73 10.28
N GLN A 222 12.11 3.69 9.97
CA GLN A 222 11.22 3.63 8.81
C GLN A 222 11.74 4.59 7.74
N VAL A 223 11.90 4.09 6.53
CA VAL A 223 12.16 4.90 5.35
C VAL A 223 10.95 4.74 4.44
N ALA A 224 10.26 5.84 4.14
CA ALA A 224 9.21 5.87 3.14
C ALA A 224 9.57 6.86 2.04
N MET A 225 9.03 6.65 0.85
CA MET A 225 9.15 7.62 -0.23
C MET A 225 7.80 7.78 -0.92
N THR A 226 7.38 9.03 -1.05
CA THR A 226 6.17 9.42 -1.76
C THR A 226 6.54 10.28 -2.96
N GLN A 227 5.72 10.22 -4.02
CA GLN A 227 5.80 11.21 -5.08
C GLN A 227 5.28 12.55 -4.54
N ALA A 228 5.96 13.66 -4.85
CA ALA A 228 5.35 14.96 -4.63
C ALA A 228 4.04 15.01 -5.42
N GLN A 229 2.92 15.32 -4.75
CA GLN A 229 1.61 15.40 -5.41
C GLN A 229 1.75 16.22 -6.69
N VAL A 230 1.61 15.57 -7.85
CA VAL A 230 1.37 16.29 -9.10
C VAL A 230 0.03 16.95 -8.88
N ALA A 231 0.06 18.25 -8.55
CA ALA A 231 -1.10 18.99 -8.13
C ALA A 231 -2.19 18.84 -9.19
N ALA A 232 -3.23 18.06 -8.88
CA ALA A 232 -4.40 17.87 -9.73
C ALA A 232 -5.22 19.17 -9.94
N SER A 233 -4.71 20.31 -9.45
CA SER A 233 -5.34 21.63 -9.50
C SER A 233 -4.80 22.55 -10.60
N GLY A 234 -3.97 22.06 -11.54
CA GLY A 234 -3.44 22.90 -12.62
C GLY A 234 -2.46 23.98 -12.14
N MET A 235 -1.95 23.86 -10.92
CA MET A 235 -0.78 24.62 -10.50
C MET A 235 0.47 23.99 -11.16
N PRO A 236 1.33 24.78 -11.82
CA PRO A 236 2.55 24.25 -12.39
C PRO A 236 3.35 23.57 -11.29
N ALA A 237 3.81 22.34 -11.55
CA ALA A 237 4.77 21.64 -10.69
C ALA A 237 5.93 22.60 -10.43
N GLN A 238 5.97 23.21 -9.24
CA GLN A 238 7.08 24.08 -8.90
C GLN A 238 8.30 23.18 -8.84
N ARG A 239 9.27 23.48 -9.71
CA ARG A 239 10.56 22.82 -9.75
C ARG A 239 11.16 22.91 -8.34
N ILE A 240 11.14 21.80 -7.60
CA ILE A 240 11.70 21.74 -6.24
C ILE A 240 13.22 21.82 -6.38
N THR A 241 13.74 23.03 -6.42
CA THR A 241 15.18 23.30 -6.33
C THR A 241 15.67 22.81 -4.98
N ARG A 242 16.69 21.92 -4.97
CA ARG A 242 17.47 21.41 -3.82
C ARG A 242 17.18 22.16 -2.52
N VAL A 243 16.11 21.76 -1.83
CA VAL A 243 15.86 22.24 -0.47
C VAL A 243 16.78 21.41 0.42
N PRO A 244 17.61 22.01 1.28
CA PRO A 244 18.33 21.23 2.28
C PRO A 244 17.32 20.40 3.08
N ALA A 245 17.68 19.16 3.44
CA ALA A 245 16.80 18.29 4.23
C ALA A 245 16.26 19.09 5.42
N ARG A 246 14.93 19.18 5.53
CA ARG A 246 14.29 19.88 6.63
C ARG A 246 13.93 18.84 7.67
N MET A 247 14.41 19.04 8.89
CA MET A 247 13.90 18.33 10.05
C MET A 247 12.47 18.80 10.25
N THR A 248 11.47 18.00 9.85
CA THR A 248 10.10 18.27 10.22
C THR A 248 9.88 17.77 11.64
N PRO A 249 9.30 18.60 12.53
CA PRO A 249 8.93 18.13 13.85
C PRO A 249 8.02 16.92 13.67
N PRO A 250 8.28 15.82 14.38
CA PRO A 250 7.43 14.65 14.31
C PRO A 250 5.98 14.98 14.67
N PRO A 251 4.99 14.20 14.21
CA PRO A 251 3.62 14.31 14.68
C PRO A 251 3.44 13.93 16.17
N SER A 252 4.50 13.44 16.84
CA SER A 252 4.52 13.06 18.25
C SER A 252 5.92 13.25 18.84
N PRO A 253 6.07 13.71 20.09
CA PRO A 253 7.36 14.01 20.73
C PRO A 253 8.32 12.80 20.87
N ALA A 254 7.89 11.58 20.53
CA ALA A 254 8.69 10.36 20.58
C ALA A 254 9.27 9.91 19.23
N LYS A 255 9.17 10.72 18.17
CA LYS A 255 9.68 10.38 16.83
C LYS A 255 10.69 11.43 16.38
N ALA A 256 11.74 11.07 15.66
CA ALA A 256 12.55 12.05 14.91
C ALA A 256 12.24 11.83 13.42
N GLY A 257 11.95 12.90 12.67
CA GLY A 257 11.55 12.84 11.28
C GLY A 257 12.43 13.71 10.40
N TRP A 258 12.85 13.19 9.24
CA TRP A 258 13.60 13.93 8.24
C TRP A 258 12.87 13.87 6.90
N GLU A 259 12.70 15.03 6.27
CA GLU A 259 12.24 15.13 4.89
C GLU A 259 13.42 15.40 3.96
N VAL A 260 13.58 14.52 2.97
CA VAL A 260 14.70 14.54 2.04
C VAL A 260 14.15 14.66 0.62
N PRO A 261 14.38 15.79 -0.06
CA PRO A 261 14.02 15.93 -1.46
C PRO A 261 14.77 14.93 -2.34
N ALA A 262 14.04 14.23 -3.21
CA ALA A 262 14.49 13.09 -3.99
C ALA A 262 14.04 13.25 -5.45
N GLY A 263 14.50 14.30 -6.14
CA GLY A 263 14.03 14.62 -7.49
C GLY A 263 12.57 15.10 -7.46
N GLU A 264 11.67 14.34 -8.08
CA GLU A 264 10.21 14.58 -8.05
C GLU A 264 9.51 13.88 -6.87
N ALA A 265 10.27 13.14 -6.05
CA ALA A 265 9.80 12.48 -4.85
C ALA A 265 10.28 13.18 -3.57
N THR A 266 9.64 12.84 -2.46
CA THR A 266 10.09 13.18 -1.10
C THR A 266 10.28 11.86 -0.35
N ALA A 267 11.48 11.65 0.18
CA ALA A 267 11.72 10.60 1.14
C ALA A 267 11.52 11.11 2.56
N TYR A 268 10.97 10.25 3.40
CA TYR A 268 10.80 10.46 4.82
C TYR A 268 11.57 9.40 5.57
N VAL A 269 12.30 9.82 6.60
CA VAL A 269 12.98 8.91 7.52
C VAL A 269 12.47 9.16 8.92
N TRP A 270 12.00 8.12 9.59
CA TRP A 270 11.60 8.14 10.98
C TRP A 270 12.39 7.14 11.80
N GLY A 271 12.63 7.48 13.06
CA GLY A 271 13.15 6.56 14.05
C GLY A 271 12.19 6.40 15.24
N PHE A 272 12.11 5.18 15.76
CA PHE A 272 11.27 4.76 16.89
C PHE A 272 12.17 4.20 18.00
N GLY A 273 11.74 4.33 19.26
CA GLY A 273 12.47 3.71 20.38
C GLY A 273 13.76 4.43 20.79
N ALA A 274 13.78 5.76 20.74
CA ALA A 274 14.98 6.60 20.97
C ALA A 274 16.05 6.42 19.87
N PRO A 275 15.74 6.82 18.63
CA PRO A 275 16.65 6.62 17.50
C PRO A 275 17.97 7.40 17.65
N ASP A 276 19.04 6.81 17.15
CA ASP A 276 20.35 7.45 17.10
C ASP A 276 20.41 8.45 15.93
N GLU A 277 20.80 9.70 16.22
CA GLU A 277 20.84 10.78 15.22
C GLU A 277 21.90 10.54 14.14
N ALA A 278 23.05 9.95 14.48
CA ALA A 278 24.09 9.63 13.50
C ALA A 278 23.61 8.54 12.55
N VAL A 279 22.87 7.57 13.07
CA VAL A 279 22.20 6.53 12.28
C VAL A 279 21.14 7.13 11.34
N MET A 280 20.27 8.01 11.85
CA MET A 280 19.29 8.73 11.02
C MET A 280 19.96 9.53 9.90
N THR A 281 21.05 10.23 10.22
CA THR A 281 21.83 11.02 9.26
C THR A 281 22.45 10.13 8.18
N ALA A 282 23.03 8.99 8.58
CA ALA A 282 23.61 8.03 7.65
C ALA A 282 22.54 7.39 6.75
N LEU A 283 21.35 7.06 7.28
CA LEU A 283 20.21 6.58 6.48
C LEU A 283 19.80 7.59 5.42
N VAL A 284 19.60 8.85 5.81
CA VAL A 284 19.29 9.95 4.88
C VAL A 284 20.35 10.05 3.78
N GLY A 285 21.63 9.95 4.13
CA GLY A 285 22.74 9.97 3.18
C GLY A 285 22.81 8.76 2.23
N ALA A 286 22.19 7.64 2.59
CA ALA A 286 22.18 6.39 1.81
C ALA A 286 21.02 6.30 0.79
N ILE A 287 19.94 7.08 0.97
CA ILE A 287 18.77 7.02 0.09
C ILE A 287 19.14 7.42 -1.34
N ARG A 288 18.89 6.52 -2.29
CA ARG A 288 19.00 6.75 -3.74
C ARG A 288 17.66 6.41 -4.39
N PRO A 289 16.91 7.39 -4.90
CA PRO A 289 15.69 7.11 -5.65
C PRO A 289 15.99 6.23 -6.86
N VAL A 290 15.02 5.42 -7.28
CA VAL A 290 15.07 4.76 -8.59
C VAL A 290 14.89 5.78 -9.72
N ASP A 291 15.31 5.42 -10.93
CA ASP A 291 15.25 6.33 -12.08
C ASP A 291 13.80 6.66 -12.48
N ASP A 292 12.90 5.68 -12.40
CA ASP A 292 11.48 5.84 -12.70
C ASP A 292 10.62 5.36 -11.52
N VAL A 293 10.15 6.33 -10.73
CA VAL A 293 9.23 6.10 -9.59
C VAL A 293 7.80 5.76 -10.02
N LEU A 294 7.51 5.65 -11.32
CA LEU A 294 6.23 5.20 -11.85
C LEU A 294 6.31 3.78 -12.43
N ASP A 295 7.51 3.33 -12.79
CA ASP A 295 7.76 1.97 -13.27
C ASP A 295 8.12 1.04 -12.12
N MET A 296 7.10 0.50 -11.45
CA MET A 296 7.27 -0.46 -10.35
C MET A 296 8.03 -1.73 -10.74
N GLU A 297 7.98 -2.15 -12.00
CA GLU A 297 8.71 -3.35 -12.44
C GLU A 297 10.22 -3.13 -12.36
N SER A 298 10.67 -1.88 -12.54
CA SER A 298 12.08 -1.47 -12.42
C SER A 298 12.59 -1.34 -10.99
N TRP A 299 11.69 -1.30 -10.01
CA TRP A 299 12.06 -1.10 -8.61
C TRP A 299 12.80 -2.32 -8.05
N PRO A 300 13.79 -2.12 -7.15
CA PRO A 300 14.49 -3.21 -6.49
C PRO A 300 13.55 -4.02 -5.58
N THR A 301 13.82 -5.32 -5.46
CA THR A 301 13.21 -6.18 -4.44
C THR A 301 13.84 -5.84 -3.08
N GLY A 302 13.12 -5.07 -2.27
CA GLY A 302 13.65 -4.50 -1.03
C GLY A 302 14.64 -3.34 -1.26
N PRO A 303 15.10 -2.70 -0.18
CA PRO A 303 15.91 -1.48 -0.27
C PRO A 303 17.43 -1.75 -0.38
N PHE A 304 17.85 -3.01 -0.20
CA PHE A 304 19.26 -3.43 -0.19
C PHE A 304 19.62 -4.06 -1.54
N GLY A 305 20.61 -3.48 -2.23
CA GLY A 305 21.09 -3.95 -3.53
C GLY A 305 22.30 -3.15 -3.99
#